data_AF-A0A379UTW4-F1
#
_entry.id   AF-A0A379UTW4-F1
#
_cell.length_a   1.000
_cell.length_b   1.000
_cell.length_c   1.000
_cell.angle_alpha   90.00
_cell.angle_beta   90.00
_cell.angle_gamma   90.00
#
_symmetry.space_group_name_H-M   'P 1'
#
loop_
_entity.id
_entity.type
_entity.pdbx_description
1 polymer ?
#
loop_
_entity_poly.entity_id
_entity_poly.type
_entity_poly.pdbx_seq_one_letter_code
_entity_poly.pdbx_strand_id
1 'polypeptide(L)'
;MADTLYPVLSWLTWPMSIGKWTIEGIETRAQLLDSDGLLRQSSDPYIMVREAYFQRHDFIANGGKLKPQENPNAQAIQDELKEIDSE
;
A
#
# COMPACT_ATOMS: atom_id res chain seq x y z
N MET A 1 -16.24 -1.88 -9.10
CA MET A 1 -17.37 -1.19 -9.76
C MET A 1 -18.73 -1.59 -9.19
N ALA A 2 -18.81 -2.32 -8.08
CA ALA A 2 -20.09 -2.58 -7.41
C ALA A 2 -20.64 -1.31 -6.73
N ASP A 3 -19.76 -0.44 -6.25
CA ASP A 3 -20.13 0.75 -5.46
C ASP A 3 -20.82 1.86 -6.26
N THR A 4 -20.86 1.75 -7.59
CA THR A 4 -21.64 2.68 -8.43
C THR A 4 -23.12 2.33 -8.50
N LEU A 5 -23.54 1.19 -7.93
CA LEU A 5 -24.94 0.75 -7.94
C LEU A 5 -25.78 1.38 -6.82
N TYR A 6 -25.15 2.05 -5.85
CA TYR A 6 -25.83 2.73 -4.76
C TYR A 6 -25.26 4.16 -4.56
N PRO A 7 -26.05 5.10 -3.99
CA PRO A 7 -25.57 6.44 -3.70
C PRO A 7 -24.37 6.43 -2.74
N VAL A 8 -23.42 7.37 -2.83
CA VAL A 8 -23.43 8.61 -3.62
C VAL A 8 -22.77 8.50 -4.99
N LEU A 9 -22.03 7.42 -5.25
CA LEU A 9 -21.25 7.28 -6.48
C LEU A 9 -22.14 7.04 -7.71
N SER A 10 -23.35 6.51 -7.51
CA SER A 10 -24.38 6.36 -8.54
C SER A 10 -24.90 7.68 -9.11
N TRP A 11 -24.71 8.81 -8.42
CA TRP A 11 -25.12 10.13 -8.89
C TRP A 11 -24.15 10.73 -9.91
N LEU A 12 -22.94 10.17 -10.02
CA LEU A 12 -21.89 10.69 -10.89
C LEU A 12 -22.17 10.29 -12.34
N THR A 13 -22.26 11.26 -13.25
CA THR A 13 -22.36 10.94 -14.68
C THR A 13 -21.05 10.37 -15.21
N TRP A 14 -21.11 9.70 -16.36
CA TRP A 14 -19.92 9.09 -16.97
C TRP A 14 -18.78 10.10 -17.23
N PRO A 15 -19.03 11.31 -17.80
CA PRO A 15 -17.98 12.33 -17.92
C PRO A 15 -17.41 12.78 -16.57
N MET A 16 -18.26 12.94 -15.55
CA MET A 16 -17.78 13.32 -14.22
C MET A 16 -16.92 12.23 -13.57
N SER A 17 -17.22 10.95 -13.83
CA SER A 17 -16.41 9.82 -13.35
C SER A 17 -15.00 9.84 -13.95
N ILE A 18 -14.88 10.15 -15.24
CA ILE A 18 -13.58 10.33 -15.91
C ILE A 18 -12.85 11.55 -15.36
N GLY A 19 -13.57 12.66 -15.15
CA GLY A 19 -13.00 13.87 -14.55
C GLY A 19 -12.42 13.61 -13.16
N LYS A 20 -13.18 12.92 -12.30
CA LYS A 20 -12.72 12.50 -10.97
C LYS A 20 -11.45 11.67 -11.05
N TRP A 21 -11.45 10.59 -11.84
CA TRP A 21 -10.30 9.71 -12.00
C TRP A 21 -9.05 10.47 -12.48
N THR A 22 -9.23 11.40 -13.42
CA THR A 22 -8.14 12.22 -13.96
C THR A 22 -7.53 13.13 -12.89
N ILE A 23 -8.37 13.83 -12.12
CA ILE A 23 -7.92 14.75 -11.06
C ILE A 23 -7.20 13.96 -9.96
N GLU A 24 -7.79 12.86 -9.48
CA GLU A 24 -7.17 12.00 -8.47
C GLU A 24 -5.82 11.44 -8.95
N GLY A 25 -5.74 11.04 -10.23
CA GLY A 25 -4.50 10.55 -10.83
C GLY A 25 -3.41 11.61 -10.92
N ILE A 26 -3.75 12.83 -11.33
CA ILE A 26 -2.79 13.95 -11.40
C ILE A 26 -2.30 14.32 -10.00
N GLU A 27 -3.21 14.43 -9.03
CA GLU A 27 -2.87 14.77 -7.64
C GLU A 27 -1.94 13.71 -7.03
N THR A 28 -2.29 12.43 -7.19
CA THR A 28 -1.45 11.32 -6.70
C THR A 28 -0.07 11.36 -7.34
N ARG A 29 0.03 11.65 -8.65
CA ARG A 29 1.31 11.78 -9.33
C ARG A 29 2.11 12.98 -8.84
N ALA A 30 1.46 14.11 -8.56
CA ALA A 30 2.10 15.29 -8.01
C ALA A 30 2.68 15.02 -6.61
N GLN A 31 1.92 14.35 -5.74
CA GLN A 31 2.40 13.97 -4.40
C GLN A 31 3.58 12.99 -4.44
N LEU A 32 3.62 12.10 -5.44
CA LEU A 32 4.71 11.14 -5.62
C LEU A 32 5.94 11.71 -6.33
N LEU A 33 5.90 12.97 -6.78
CA LEU A 33 6.99 13.57 -7.55
C LEU A 33 8.30 13.62 -6.76
N ASP A 34 8.22 13.97 -5.48
CA ASP A 34 9.39 14.03 -4.57
C ASP A 34 9.99 12.64 -4.29
N SER A 35 9.17 11.58 -4.40
CA SER A 35 9.58 10.19 -4.17
C SER A 35 9.95 9.43 -5.45
N ASP A 36 9.86 10.05 -6.62
CA ASP A 36 10.14 9.41 -7.91
C ASP A 36 11.58 8.88 -8.00
N GLY A 37 12.52 9.55 -7.31
CA GLY A 37 13.92 9.13 -7.21
C GLY A 37 14.11 7.74 -6.58
N LEU A 38 13.31 7.39 -5.57
CA LEU A 38 13.39 6.07 -4.91
C LEU A 38 13.05 4.94 -5.87
N LEU A 39 12.02 5.14 -6.70
CA LEU A 39 11.62 4.17 -7.71
C LEU A 39 12.70 4.03 -8.81
N ARG A 40 13.26 5.16 -9.25
CA ARG A 40 14.27 5.18 -10.33
C ARG A 40 15.64 4.63 -9.90
N GLN A 41 15.97 4.71 -8.62
CA GLN A 41 17.20 4.15 -8.06
C GLN A 41 17.06 2.67 -7.65
N SER A 42 15.84 2.13 -7.66
CA SER A 42 15.62 0.71 -7.33
C SER A 42 16.24 -0.20 -8.40
N SER A 43 16.72 -1.37 -7.96
CA SER A 43 17.32 -2.38 -8.86
C SER A 43 16.30 -2.94 -9.86
N ASP A 44 15.04 -3.11 -9.42
CA ASP A 44 13.92 -3.53 -10.27
C ASP A 44 12.65 -2.71 -9.96
N PRO A 45 12.40 -1.64 -10.74
CA PRO A 45 11.25 -0.78 -10.54
C PRO A 45 9.89 -1.49 -10.73
N TYR A 46 9.82 -2.49 -11.61
CA TYR A 46 8.56 -3.20 -11.86
C TYR A 46 8.18 -4.05 -10.66
N ILE A 47 9.13 -4.80 -10.11
CA ILE A 47 8.90 -5.66 -8.95
C ILE A 47 8.56 -4.80 -7.72
N MET A 48 9.25 -3.68 -7.52
CA MET A 48 8.96 -2.73 -6.45
C MET A 48 7.50 -2.24 -6.50
N VAL A 49 7.02 -1.79 -7.66
CA VAL A 49 5.64 -1.30 -7.83
C VAL A 49 4.63 -2.44 -7.66
N ARG A 50 4.90 -3.60 -8.24
CA ARG A 50 4.05 -4.79 -8.12
C ARG A 50 3.86 -5.20 -6.66
N GLU A 51 4.94 -5.23 -5.91
CA GLU A 51 4.92 -5.61 -4.50
C GLU A 51 4.19 -4.56 -3.65
N ALA A 52 4.47 -3.27 -3.85
CA ALA A 52 3.74 -2.19 -3.19
C ALA A 52 2.22 -2.23 -3.48
N TYR A 53 1.83 -2.58 -4.71
CA TYR A 53 0.43 -2.79 -5.09
C TYR A 53 -0.22 -3.89 -4.24
N PHE A 54 0.40 -5.07 -4.14
CA PHE A 54 -0.15 -6.17 -3.36
C PHE A 54 -0.16 -5.86 -1.86
N GLN A 55 0.90 -5.28 -1.31
CA GLN A 55 0.97 -4.88 0.10
C GLN A 55 -0.18 -3.94 0.48
N ARG A 56 -0.45 -2.92 -0.34
CA ARG A 56 -1.56 -1.98 -0.11
C ARG A 56 -2.92 -2.67 -0.19
N HIS A 57 -3.15 -3.51 -1.19
CA HIS A 57 -4.44 -4.18 -1.37
C HIS A 57 -4.70 -5.21 -0.28
N ASP A 58 -3.68 -5.97 0.13
CA ASP A 58 -3.76 -6.89 1.26
C ASP A 58 -4.07 -6.15 2.55
N PHE A 59 -3.42 -5.02 2.82
CA PHE A 59 -3.68 -4.21 4.01
C PHE A 59 -5.14 -3.74 4.09
N ILE A 60 -5.68 -3.23 2.97
CA ILE A 60 -7.08 -2.78 2.89
C ILE A 60 -8.04 -3.96 3.07
N ALA A 61 -7.76 -5.10 2.43
CA ALA A 61 -8.59 -6.30 2.52
C ALA A 61 -8.62 -6.88 3.95
N ASN A 62 -7.55 -6.73 4.72
CA ASN A 62 -7.47 -7.17 6.13
C ASN A 62 -7.95 -6.10 7.12
N GLY A 63 -8.64 -5.06 6.66
CA GLY A 63 -9.23 -4.03 7.52
C GLY A 63 -8.21 -3.11 8.18
N GLY A 64 -7.06 -2.89 7.52
CA GLY A 64 -6.00 -2.03 8.03
C GLY A 64 -5.14 -2.67 9.11
N LYS A 65 -5.19 -3.99 9.24
CA LYS A 65 -4.29 -4.75 10.12
C LYS A 65 -3.13 -5.28 9.31
N LEU A 66 -1.91 -5.02 9.78
CA LEU A 66 -0.72 -5.63 9.23
C LEU A 66 -0.72 -7.12 9.59
N LYS A 67 -0.47 -7.98 8.61
CA LYS A 67 -0.05 -9.35 8.91
C LYS A 67 1.29 -9.22 9.66
N PRO A 68 1.41 -9.74 10.90
CA PRO A 68 2.70 -9.79 11.58
C PRO A 68 3.67 -10.48 10.63
N GLN A 69 4.84 -9.89 10.39
CA GLN A 69 5.91 -10.68 9.78
C GLN A 69 6.27 -11.77 10.79
N GLU A 70 5.85 -13.00 10.50
CA GLU A 70 6.40 -14.17 11.16
C GLU A 70 7.85 -14.30 10.70
N ASN A 71 8.75 -13.70 11.47
CA ASN A 71 10.17 -13.94 11.29
C ASN A 71 10.46 -15.35 11.83
N PRO A 72 10.82 -16.33 10.96
CA PRO A 72 11.13 -17.68 11.42
C PRO A 72 12.30 -17.72 12.41
N ASN A 73 13.16 -16.70 12.40
CA ASN A 73 14.26 -16.53 13.35
C ASN A 73 13.84 -15.79 14.64
N ALA A 74 12.64 -15.22 14.72
CA ALA A 74 12.20 -14.52 15.94
C ALA A 74 12.09 -15.45 17.15
N GLN A 75 11.82 -16.75 16.95
CA GLN A 75 11.86 -17.72 18.04
C GLN A 75 13.30 -18.00 18.48
N ALA A 76 14.25 -18.05 17.55
CA ALA A 76 15.67 -18.29 17.85
C ALA A 76 16.34 -17.13 18.61
N ILE A 77 15.96 -15.88 18.29
CA ILE A 77 16.54 -14.67 18.91
C ILE A 77 15.84 -14.33 20.25
N GLN A 78 14.64 -14.86 20.50
CA GLN A 78 13.87 -14.58 21.72
C GLN A 78 14.57 -15.04 23.00
N ASP A 79 15.31 -16.15 22.94
CA ASP A 79 16.02 -16.67 24.11
C ASP A 79 17.27 -15.83 24.42
N GLU A 80 17.99 -15.36 23.39
CA GLU A 80 19.13 -14.44 23.53
C GLU A 80 18.72 -13.08 24.10
N LEU A 81 17.56 -12.54 23.69
CA LEU A 81 17.05 -11.25 24.19
C LEU A 81 16.68 -11.30 25.68
N LYS A 82 16.16 -12.44 26.17
CA LYS A 82 15.82 -12.61 27.59
C LYS A 82 17.05 -12.69 28.48
N GLU A 83 18.15 -13.23 27.96
CA GLU A 83 19.42 -13.30 28.68
C GLU A 83 20.01 -11.90 28.90
N ILE A 84 19.96 -11.03 27.87
CA ILE A 84 20.42 -9.64 27.95
C ILE A 84 19.58 -8.79 28.92
N ASP A 85 18.26 -8.98 28.98
CA ASP A 85 17.37 -8.26 29.91
C ASP A 85 17.51 -8.72 31.38
N SER A 86 18.24 -9.81 31.63
CA SER A 86 18.46 -10.37 32.96
C SER A 86 19.78 -9.95 33.62
N GLU A 87 20.57 -9.10 32.95
CA GLU A 87 21.81 -8.48 33.44
C GLU A 87 21.57 -7.02 33.89
#